data_AF-A0A0S8BUR4-F1
#
_entry.id   AF-A0A0S8BUR4-F1
#
_cell.length_a   1.000
_cell.length_b   1.000
_cell.length_c   1.000
_cell.angle_alpha   90.00
_cell.angle_beta   90.00
_cell.angle_gamma   90.00
#
_symmetry.space_group_name_H-M   'P 1'
#
loop_
_entity.id
_entity.type
_entity.pdbx_description
1 polymer ?
#
loop_
_entity_poly.entity_id
_entity_poly.type
_entity_poly.pdbx_seq_one_letter_code
_entity_poly.pdbx_strand_id
1 'polypeptide(L)'
;MEPSELTPAEFDGRAKNRYRPRLPWARIGLVILAAALIAGAYFWRQKVRADALRARMQERHAEMVAPVLDGLEATRLDLEGKALSAKEGAAKRLVDAQVPLSALHDEEVVYLLVRAPDLRSEETLRAAMGSEEQDAIGACLGLALTPVSALSEVPEVLTAKWLARADETNDMRRLSVREEQLRRAIDRELPALQERLPAEYFLLLVVQGQSRLTDPVDVFLWDLQQDKLVLRSRTENRGRLISVRSRIGPSSEGAKAEGDPIVVADCSIAAHIKAQLGEPTMDLAASD
;
A
#
# COMPACT_ATOMS: atom_id res chain seq x y z
N MET A 1 19.04 -109.46 22.28
CA MET A 1 19.16 -108.00 22.15
C MET A 1 20.26 -107.76 21.14
N GLU A 2 19.86 -107.53 19.89
CA GLU A 2 20.72 -106.97 18.85
C GLU A 2 20.01 -105.74 18.29
N PRO A 3 20.75 -104.66 17.99
CA PRO A 3 20.20 -103.32 17.86
C PRO A 3 19.39 -103.19 16.57
N SER A 4 18.23 -102.55 16.65
CA SER A 4 17.42 -102.18 15.50
C SER A 4 18.21 -101.19 14.64
N GLU A 5 18.64 -101.63 13.46
CA GLU A 5 19.14 -100.76 12.39
C GLU A 5 18.03 -99.77 12.02
N LEU A 6 18.23 -98.52 12.40
CA LEU A 6 17.42 -97.39 11.95
C LEU A 6 17.70 -97.20 10.46
N THR A 7 16.74 -97.60 9.63
CA THR A 7 16.72 -97.26 8.20
C THR A 7 16.60 -95.73 8.07
N PRO A 8 17.40 -95.08 7.20
CA PRO A 8 17.30 -93.64 6.98
C PRO A 8 15.91 -93.31 6.46
N ALA A 9 15.26 -92.30 7.04
CA ALA A 9 14.01 -91.79 6.50
C ALA A 9 14.27 -91.20 5.10
N GLU A 10 13.81 -91.89 4.06
CA GLU A 10 13.74 -91.30 2.72
C GLU A 10 12.77 -90.14 2.78
N PHE A 11 13.29 -88.93 2.57
CA PHE A 11 12.49 -87.74 2.43
C PHE A 11 11.64 -87.90 1.17
N ASP A 12 10.34 -88.18 1.33
CA ASP A 12 9.35 -88.13 0.25
C ASP A 12 9.17 -86.66 -0.17
N GLY A 13 10.14 -86.22 -0.96
CA GLY A 13 10.25 -84.87 -1.47
C GLY A 13 9.18 -84.63 -2.52
N ARG A 14 7.92 -84.52 -2.08
CA ARG A 14 6.91 -83.81 -2.85
C ARG A 14 7.53 -82.50 -3.29
N ALA A 15 7.51 -82.24 -4.60
CA ALA A 15 8.05 -81.04 -5.24
C ALA A 15 7.53 -79.70 -4.68
N LYS A 16 6.63 -79.72 -3.70
CA LYS A 16 6.14 -78.57 -2.93
C LYS A 16 7.17 -77.94 -1.99
N ASN A 17 8.25 -78.64 -1.62
CA ASN A 17 9.31 -78.10 -0.73
C ASN A 17 10.61 -77.77 -1.46
N ARG A 18 10.58 -77.54 -2.78
CA ARG A 18 11.73 -76.97 -3.50
C ARG A 18 11.87 -75.51 -3.04
N TYR A 19 13.06 -75.15 -2.51
CA TYR A 19 13.45 -73.79 -2.13
C TYR A 19 12.78 -72.75 -3.04
N ARG A 20 12.11 -71.75 -2.43
CA ARG A 20 11.37 -70.67 -3.11
C ARG A 20 12.04 -70.32 -4.44
N PRO A 21 11.31 -70.30 -5.58
CA PRO A 21 11.92 -69.91 -6.85
C PRO A 21 12.61 -68.56 -6.65
N ARG A 22 13.87 -68.47 -7.10
CA ARG A 22 14.67 -67.23 -7.06
C ARG A 22 13.74 -66.09 -7.49
N LEU A 23 13.49 -65.14 -6.59
CA LEU A 23 12.68 -63.96 -6.89
C LEU A 23 13.13 -63.41 -8.25
N PRO A 24 12.22 -63.19 -9.22
CA PRO A 24 12.60 -62.78 -10.56
C PRO A 24 13.00 -61.31 -10.55
N TRP A 25 14.17 -61.02 -9.97
CA TRP A 25 14.71 -59.68 -9.74
C TRP A 25 14.75 -58.84 -11.01
N ALA A 26 14.97 -59.46 -12.18
CA ALA A 26 14.90 -58.77 -13.48
C ALA A 26 13.49 -58.23 -13.79
N ARG A 27 12.43 -58.98 -13.49
CA ARG A 27 11.03 -58.53 -13.68
C ARG A 27 10.65 -57.46 -12.65
N ILE A 28 11.08 -57.64 -11.41
CA ILE A 28 10.86 -56.65 -10.34
C ILE A 28 11.56 -55.33 -10.68
N GLY A 29 12.81 -55.39 -11.14
CA GLY A 29 13.57 -54.23 -11.60
C GLY A 29 12.90 -53.50 -12.75
N LEU A 30 12.35 -54.23 -13.73
CA LEU A 30 11.60 -53.63 -14.85
C LEU A 30 10.32 -52.92 -14.39
N VAL A 31 9.57 -53.52 -13.45
CA VAL A 31 8.37 -52.88 -12.88
C VAL A 31 8.74 -51.62 -12.09
N ILE A 32 9.81 -51.67 -11.29
CA ILE A 32 10.30 -50.48 -10.54
C ILE A 32 10.74 -49.38 -11.51
N LEU A 33 11.48 -49.72 -12.56
CA LEU A 33 11.90 -48.75 -13.59
C LEU A 33 10.70 -48.13 -14.28
N ALA A 34 9.71 -48.93 -14.69
CA ALA A 34 8.50 -48.43 -15.32
C ALA A 34 7.70 -47.51 -14.37
N ALA A 35 7.55 -47.90 -13.10
CA ALA A 35 6.90 -47.07 -12.09
C ALA A 35 7.64 -45.75 -11.86
N ALA A 36 8.98 -45.78 -11.80
CA ALA A 36 9.82 -44.60 -11.67
C ALA A 36 9.70 -43.66 -12.88
N LEU A 37 9.65 -44.19 -14.10
CA LEU A 37 9.43 -43.39 -15.32
C LEU A 37 8.04 -42.74 -15.33
N ILE A 38 6.99 -43.49 -14.96
CA ILE A 38 5.62 -42.96 -14.89
C ILE A 38 5.52 -41.86 -13.83
N ALA A 39 6.08 -42.10 -12.63
CA ALA A 39 6.13 -41.10 -11.56
C ALA A 39 6.92 -39.86 -12.00
N GLY A 40 8.10 -40.04 -12.60
CA GLY A 40 8.93 -38.96 -13.12
C GLY A 40 8.22 -38.12 -14.18
N ALA A 41 7.54 -38.76 -15.14
CA ALA A 41 6.74 -38.07 -16.16
C ALA A 41 5.56 -37.30 -15.55
N TYR A 42 4.92 -37.85 -14.53
CA TYR A 42 3.83 -37.17 -13.81
C TYR A 42 4.34 -35.93 -13.06
N PHE A 43 5.42 -36.05 -12.29
CA PHE A 43 6.05 -34.92 -11.59
C PHE A 43 6.54 -33.85 -12.55
N TRP A 44 7.15 -34.25 -13.68
CA TRP A 44 7.56 -33.32 -14.73
C TRP A 44 6.37 -32.54 -15.29
N ARG A 45 5.28 -33.22 -15.63
CA ARG A 45 4.07 -32.59 -16.15
C ARG A 45 3.42 -31.64 -15.13
N GLN A 46 3.44 -32.01 -13.85
CA GLN A 46 2.98 -31.11 -12.78
C GLN A 46 3.86 -29.86 -12.67
N LYS A 47 5.18 -30.02 -12.73
CA LYS A 47 6.13 -28.91 -12.70
C LYS A 47 5.90 -27.93 -13.86
N VAL A 48 5.80 -28.43 -15.09
CA VAL A 48 5.52 -27.59 -16.28
C VAL A 48 4.21 -26.82 -16.13
N ARG A 49 3.16 -27.44 -15.57
CA ARG A 49 1.88 -26.76 -15.30
C ARG A 49 2.00 -25.69 -14.21
N ALA A 50 2.78 -25.96 -13.17
CA ALA A 50 3.03 -24.99 -12.10
C ALA A 50 3.81 -23.79 -12.63
N ASP A 51 4.87 -24.03 -13.41
CA ASP A 51 5.70 -22.99 -14.02
C ASP A 51 4.88 -22.12 -14.97
N ALA A 52 4.03 -22.73 -15.81
CA ALA A 52 3.11 -22.00 -16.67
C ALA A 52 2.09 -21.15 -15.89
N LEU A 53 1.65 -21.62 -14.72
CA LEU A 53 0.72 -20.88 -13.87
C LEU A 53 1.41 -19.69 -13.17
N ARG A 54 2.65 -19.87 -12.70
CA ARG A 54 3.47 -18.77 -12.15
C ARG A 54 3.76 -17.71 -13.21
N ALA A 55 4.18 -18.14 -14.40
CA ALA A 55 4.45 -17.22 -15.52
C ALA A 55 3.24 -16.34 -15.85
N ARG A 56 2.03 -16.92 -15.88
CA ARG A 56 0.79 -16.15 -16.11
C ARG A 56 0.47 -15.15 -14.98
N MET A 57 0.73 -15.52 -13.73
CA MET A 57 0.54 -14.57 -12.61
C MET A 57 1.55 -13.43 -12.68
N GLN A 58 2.81 -13.72 -13.02
CA GLN A 58 3.86 -12.73 -13.21
C GLN A 58 3.54 -11.80 -14.38
N GLU A 59 3.13 -12.35 -15.51
CA GLU A 59 2.71 -11.59 -16.69
C GLU A 59 1.53 -10.65 -16.36
N ARG A 60 0.48 -11.17 -15.72
CA ARG A 60 -0.67 -10.34 -15.32
C ARG A 60 -0.29 -9.26 -14.30
N HIS A 61 0.57 -9.60 -13.33
CA HIS A 61 1.06 -8.62 -12.36
C HIS A 61 1.88 -7.53 -13.04
N ALA A 62 2.81 -7.89 -13.92
CA ALA A 62 3.64 -6.96 -14.68
C ALA A 62 2.83 -6.07 -15.64
N GLU A 63 1.80 -6.62 -16.28
CA GLU A 63 0.96 -5.89 -17.23
C GLU A 63 -0.02 -4.92 -16.54
N MET A 64 -0.67 -5.36 -15.46
CA MET A 64 -1.77 -4.61 -14.86
C MET A 64 -1.38 -3.89 -13.55
N VAL A 65 -0.62 -4.55 -12.69
CA VAL A 65 -0.38 -4.09 -11.31
C VAL A 65 0.87 -3.23 -11.22
N ALA A 66 1.99 -3.69 -11.79
CA ALA A 66 3.27 -2.99 -11.71
C ALA A 66 3.19 -1.53 -12.18
N PRO A 67 2.55 -1.17 -13.31
CA PRO A 67 2.49 0.22 -13.77
C PRO A 67 1.77 1.15 -12.78
N VAL A 68 0.72 0.65 -12.11
CA VAL A 68 -0.03 1.42 -11.12
C VAL A 68 0.82 1.63 -9.86
N LEU A 69 1.50 0.57 -9.38
CA LEU A 69 2.37 0.68 -8.21
C LEU A 69 3.58 1.58 -8.47
N ASP A 70 4.19 1.48 -9.65
CA ASP A 70 5.29 2.34 -10.07
C ASP A 70 4.83 3.80 -10.14
N GLY A 71 3.60 4.05 -10.63
CA GLY A 71 2.99 5.38 -10.65
C GLY A 71 2.74 5.96 -9.25
N LEU A 72 2.23 5.14 -8.32
CA LEU A 72 2.03 5.53 -6.93
C LEU A 72 3.37 5.83 -6.24
N GLU A 73 4.37 4.98 -6.46
CA GLU A 73 5.71 5.17 -5.90
C GLU A 73 6.39 6.42 -6.46
N ALA A 74 6.32 6.64 -7.77
CA ALA A 74 6.88 7.82 -8.42
C ALA A 74 6.21 9.10 -7.89
N THR A 75 4.88 9.10 -7.76
CA THR A 75 4.12 10.22 -7.19
C THR A 75 4.57 10.48 -5.75
N ARG A 76 4.62 9.45 -4.91
CA ARG A 76 5.09 9.58 -3.52
C ARG A 76 6.50 10.17 -3.44
N LEU A 77 7.43 9.70 -4.26
CA LEU A 77 8.82 10.19 -4.28
C LEU A 77 8.90 11.67 -4.70
N ASP A 78 8.09 12.08 -5.69
CA ASP A 78 7.99 13.49 -6.07
C ASP A 78 7.46 14.35 -4.90
N LEU A 79 6.37 13.92 -4.25
CA LEU A 79 5.82 14.62 -3.09
C LEU A 79 6.80 14.69 -1.91
N GLU A 80 7.55 13.61 -1.63
CA GLU A 80 8.64 13.60 -0.64
C GLU A 80 9.72 14.63 -1.01
N GLY A 81 10.10 14.70 -2.29
CA GLY A 81 11.04 15.69 -2.80
C GLY A 81 10.55 17.13 -2.60
N LYS A 82 9.29 17.41 -2.93
CA LYS A 82 8.66 18.72 -2.71
C LYS A 82 8.62 19.07 -1.22
N ALA A 83 8.26 18.12 -0.34
CA ALA A 83 8.25 18.33 1.10
C ALA A 83 9.63 18.64 1.67
N LEU A 84 10.67 17.93 1.24
CA LEU A 84 12.06 18.20 1.65
C LEU A 84 12.56 19.56 1.16
N SER A 85 12.13 19.99 -0.03
CA SER A 85 12.45 21.33 -0.55
C SER A 85 11.84 22.46 0.29
N ALA A 86 10.74 22.18 0.99
CA ALA A 86 10.06 23.14 1.86
C ALA A 86 10.77 23.41 3.20
N LYS A 87 11.92 22.76 3.45
CA LYS A 87 12.74 22.94 4.68
C LYS A 87 13.19 24.37 4.91
N GLU A 88 13.36 25.17 3.86
CA GLU A 88 13.69 26.60 3.99
C GLU A 88 12.56 27.44 4.63
N GLY A 89 11.36 26.86 4.74
CA GLY A 89 10.18 27.47 5.36
C GLY A 89 9.47 28.49 4.45
N ALA A 90 8.37 29.04 4.96
CA ALA A 90 7.50 29.98 4.23
C ALA A 90 7.71 31.45 4.64
N ALA A 91 8.92 31.83 5.06
CA ALA A 91 9.21 33.20 5.51
C ALA A 91 8.93 34.26 4.42
N LYS A 92 9.07 33.90 3.14
CA LYS A 92 8.68 34.74 1.99
C LYS A 92 7.32 34.29 1.46
N ARG A 93 6.29 35.12 1.63
CA ARG A 93 4.96 34.88 1.08
C ARG A 93 5.02 34.78 -0.45
N LEU A 94 4.35 33.79 -1.01
CA LEU A 94 4.06 33.63 -2.43
C LEU A 94 2.59 33.23 -2.54
N VAL A 95 1.83 33.96 -3.35
CA VAL A 95 0.45 33.61 -3.68
C VAL A 95 0.32 33.85 -5.17
N ASP A 96 0.08 32.79 -5.91
CA ASP A 96 -0.35 32.90 -7.29
C ASP A 96 -1.88 32.97 -7.33
N ALA A 97 -2.41 34.12 -7.73
CA ALA A 97 -3.84 34.42 -7.69
C ALA A 97 -4.67 33.62 -8.72
N GLN A 98 -4.05 32.72 -9.49
CA GLN A 98 -4.72 31.96 -10.55
C GLN A 98 -5.47 30.70 -10.08
N VAL A 99 -5.25 30.25 -8.84
CA VAL A 99 -5.92 29.04 -8.31
C VAL A 99 -6.90 29.42 -7.19
N PRO A 100 -8.19 29.63 -7.49
CA PRO A 100 -9.20 29.86 -6.46
C PRO A 100 -9.49 28.55 -5.69
N LEU A 101 -9.86 28.63 -4.41
CA LEU A 101 -10.22 27.43 -3.61
C LEU A 101 -11.35 26.62 -4.24
N SER A 102 -12.28 27.27 -4.96
CA SER A 102 -13.35 26.59 -5.68
C SER A 102 -12.83 25.59 -6.71
N ALA A 103 -11.65 25.83 -7.30
CA ALA A 103 -11.02 24.91 -8.22
C ALA A 103 -10.47 23.65 -7.53
N LEU A 104 -10.30 23.65 -6.20
CA LEU A 104 -9.77 22.50 -5.47
C LEU A 104 -10.87 21.52 -5.00
N HIS A 105 -12.15 21.90 -5.05
CA HIS A 105 -13.23 21.08 -4.48
C HIS A 105 -13.56 19.82 -5.29
N ASP A 106 -13.33 19.88 -6.60
CA ASP A 106 -13.62 18.79 -7.52
C ASP A 106 -12.37 17.95 -7.85
N GLU A 107 -11.21 18.32 -7.29
CA GLU A 107 -9.91 17.75 -7.64
C GLU A 107 -9.32 16.92 -6.50
N GLU A 108 -8.47 15.94 -6.84
CA GLU A 108 -7.73 15.15 -5.86
C GLU A 108 -6.60 15.96 -5.24
N VAL A 109 -6.75 16.29 -3.95
CA VAL A 109 -5.76 17.02 -3.16
C VAL A 109 -5.07 16.06 -2.20
N VAL A 110 -3.80 15.77 -2.48
CA VAL A 110 -2.95 14.99 -1.57
C VAL A 110 -2.44 15.90 -0.45
N TYR A 111 -2.44 15.39 0.78
CA TYR A 111 -2.21 16.16 1.99
C TYR A 111 -1.14 15.56 2.90
N LEU A 112 -0.28 16.43 3.44
CA LEU A 112 0.71 16.06 4.44
C LEU A 112 0.84 17.13 5.52
N LEU A 113 0.69 16.73 6.78
CA LEU A 113 1.02 17.53 7.95
C LEU A 113 2.24 16.93 8.63
N VAL A 114 3.29 17.74 8.78
CA VAL A 114 4.56 17.31 9.39
C VAL A 114 5.14 18.43 10.25
N ARG A 115 6.09 18.11 11.11
CA ARG A 115 6.86 19.12 11.84
C ARG A 115 8.16 19.41 11.10
N ALA A 116 8.67 20.62 11.25
CA ALA A 116 9.94 21.04 10.65
C ALA A 116 11.14 20.13 10.99
N PRO A 117 11.27 19.55 12.21
CA PRO A 117 12.30 18.56 12.50
C PRO A 117 12.20 17.28 11.66
N ASP A 118 11.00 16.91 11.22
CA ASP A 118 10.76 15.69 10.45
C ASP A 118 11.20 15.88 8.97
N LEU A 119 11.35 17.13 8.50
CA LEU A 119 11.90 17.47 7.17
C LEU A 119 13.44 17.48 7.10
N ARG A 120 14.14 16.99 8.14
CA ARG A 120 15.61 17.03 8.18
C ARG A 120 16.26 15.99 7.29
N SER A 121 15.65 14.82 7.14
CA SER A 121 16.08 13.74 6.27
C SER A 121 14.87 13.00 5.68
N GLU A 122 15.11 12.25 4.61
CA GLU A 122 14.11 11.35 4.03
C GLU A 122 13.58 10.33 5.04
N GLU A 123 14.45 9.82 5.91
CA GLU A 123 14.08 8.80 6.91
C GLU A 123 13.08 9.34 7.93
N THR A 124 13.32 10.56 8.46
CA THR A 124 12.40 11.19 9.43
C THR A 124 11.08 11.57 8.77
N LEU A 125 11.11 12.00 7.53
CA LEU A 125 9.91 12.34 6.76
C LEU A 125 9.03 11.11 6.54
N ARG A 126 9.62 9.99 6.08
CA ARG A 126 8.87 8.74 5.89
C ARG A 126 8.26 8.21 7.18
N ALA A 127 8.98 8.33 8.30
CA ALA A 127 8.44 7.97 9.61
C ALA A 127 7.22 8.85 9.99
N ALA A 128 7.29 10.15 9.73
CA ALA A 128 6.20 11.08 9.99
C ALA A 128 4.99 10.87 9.05
N MET A 129 5.22 10.55 7.78
CA MET A 129 4.16 10.22 6.82
C MET A 129 3.37 8.98 7.24
N GLY A 130 4.01 8.02 7.92
CA GLY A 130 3.34 6.84 8.46
C GLY A 130 2.60 7.08 9.78
N SER A 131 2.74 8.25 10.41
CA SER A 131 2.00 8.58 11.63
C SER A 131 0.70 9.32 11.26
N GLU A 132 -0.43 8.65 11.42
CA GLU A 132 -1.74 9.29 11.27
C GLU A 132 -2.03 10.17 12.48
N GLU A 133 -1.82 11.48 12.34
CA GLU A 133 -2.32 12.46 13.29
C GLU A 133 -3.70 12.94 12.82
N GLN A 134 -4.73 12.70 13.63
CA GLN A 134 -6.08 13.17 13.30
C GLN A 134 -6.15 14.70 13.39
N ASP A 135 -6.43 15.35 12.27
CA ASP A 135 -6.70 16.79 12.18
C ASP A 135 -8.07 17.08 11.54
N ALA A 136 -8.48 18.35 11.57
CA ALA A 136 -9.72 18.82 10.97
C ALA A 136 -9.50 19.74 9.76
N ILE A 137 -8.29 19.80 9.20
CA ILE A 137 -7.93 20.76 8.14
C ILE A 137 -8.81 20.56 6.90
N GLY A 138 -8.95 19.33 6.42
CA GLY A 138 -9.77 19.02 5.25
C GLY A 138 -11.23 19.42 5.44
N ALA A 139 -11.82 19.03 6.57
CA ALA A 139 -13.20 19.39 6.92
C ALA A 139 -13.40 20.91 7.04
N CYS A 140 -12.45 21.64 7.63
CA CYS A 140 -12.50 23.10 7.74
C CYS A 140 -12.29 23.80 6.38
N LEU A 141 -11.48 23.21 5.48
CA LEU A 141 -11.32 23.68 4.11
C LEU A 141 -12.56 23.39 3.26
N GLY A 142 -13.32 22.34 3.58
CA GLY A 142 -14.42 21.85 2.74
C GLY A 142 -13.91 20.97 1.59
N LEU A 143 -12.71 20.40 1.74
CA LEU A 143 -12.05 19.57 0.74
C LEU A 143 -11.96 18.13 1.23
N ALA A 144 -12.09 17.17 0.31
CA ALA A 144 -11.66 15.80 0.55
C ALA A 144 -10.13 15.78 0.40
N LEU A 145 -9.41 15.52 1.50
CA LEU A 145 -7.95 15.45 1.49
C LEU A 145 -7.51 13.99 1.60
N THR A 146 -6.70 13.55 0.65
CA THR A 146 -6.12 12.21 0.64
C THR A 146 -4.74 12.27 1.32
N PRO A 147 -4.52 11.59 2.46
CA PRO A 147 -3.21 11.66 3.12
C PRO A 147 -2.14 10.98 2.25
N VAL A 148 -0.89 11.49 2.27
CA VAL A 148 0.21 10.87 1.49
C VAL A 148 0.42 9.40 1.88
N SER A 149 0.12 9.01 3.12
CA SER A 149 0.18 7.60 3.57
C SER A 149 -0.67 6.67 2.70
N ALA A 150 -1.82 7.14 2.20
CA ALA A 150 -2.70 6.37 1.35
C ALA A 150 -2.04 5.95 0.02
N LEU A 151 -1.02 6.66 -0.46
CA LEU A 151 -0.26 6.26 -1.66
C LEU A 151 0.60 5.01 -1.40
N SER A 152 0.90 4.70 -0.13
CA SER A 152 1.68 3.52 0.28
C SER A 152 0.80 2.36 0.74
N GLU A 153 -0.51 2.58 0.90
CA GLU A 153 -1.47 1.58 1.33
C GLU A 153 -1.88 0.68 0.16
N VAL A 154 -1.00 -0.27 -0.14
CA VAL A 154 -1.19 -1.28 -1.19
C VAL A 154 -1.60 -2.61 -0.56
N PRO A 155 -2.70 -3.24 -1.00
CA PRO A 155 -3.09 -4.57 -0.55
C PRO A 155 -1.95 -5.58 -0.76
N GLU A 156 -1.67 -6.40 0.26
CA GLU A 156 -0.54 -7.34 0.24
C GLU A 156 -0.53 -8.23 -1.01
N VAL A 157 -1.70 -8.67 -1.49
CA VAL A 157 -1.87 -9.55 -2.66
C VAL A 157 -1.32 -8.93 -3.95
N LEU A 158 -1.33 -7.59 -4.07
CA LEU A 158 -0.82 -6.87 -5.22
C LEU A 158 0.69 -6.60 -5.13
N THR A 159 1.33 -6.89 -4.00
CA THR A 159 2.76 -6.61 -3.82
C THR A 159 3.66 -7.65 -4.47
N ALA A 160 4.85 -7.23 -4.91
CA ALA A 160 5.90 -8.13 -5.40
C ALA A 160 6.31 -9.18 -4.35
N LYS A 161 6.22 -8.83 -3.06
CA LYS A 161 6.48 -9.76 -1.94
C LYS A 161 5.51 -10.93 -1.94
N TRP A 162 4.23 -10.70 -2.19
CA TRP A 162 3.24 -11.78 -2.28
C TRP A 162 3.49 -12.66 -3.52
N LEU A 163 3.87 -12.05 -4.65
CA LEU A 163 4.22 -12.75 -5.88
C LEU A 163 5.44 -13.68 -5.68
N ALA A 164 6.50 -13.19 -5.04
CA ALA A 164 7.68 -13.99 -4.70
C ALA A 164 7.33 -15.24 -3.87
N ARG A 165 6.42 -15.11 -2.89
CA ARG A 165 5.94 -16.28 -2.13
C ARG A 165 5.13 -17.24 -3.00
N ALA A 166 4.46 -16.76 -4.05
CA ALA A 166 3.71 -17.61 -4.97
C ALA A 166 4.66 -18.46 -5.82
N ASP A 167 5.82 -17.92 -6.19
CA ASP A 167 6.86 -18.63 -6.92
C ASP A 167 7.43 -19.81 -6.12
N GLU A 168 7.60 -19.65 -4.81
CA GLU A 168 8.07 -20.72 -3.91
C GLU A 168 7.05 -21.86 -3.71
N THR A 169 5.79 -21.68 -4.11
CA THR A 169 4.71 -22.64 -3.85
C THR A 169 4.69 -23.77 -4.89
N ASN A 170 4.97 -25.01 -4.49
CA ASN A 170 4.99 -26.17 -5.39
C ASN A 170 3.66 -26.95 -5.50
N ASP A 171 2.67 -26.63 -4.65
CA ASP A 171 1.36 -27.28 -4.68
C ASP A 171 0.44 -26.58 -5.70
N MET A 172 0.04 -27.31 -6.74
CA MET A 172 -0.86 -26.83 -7.79
C MET A 172 -2.18 -26.27 -7.26
N ARG A 173 -2.79 -26.86 -6.21
CA ARG A 173 -4.06 -26.39 -5.66
C ARG A 173 -3.88 -25.05 -4.96
N ARG A 174 -2.79 -24.90 -4.21
CA ARG A 174 -2.46 -23.62 -3.56
C ARG A 174 -2.16 -22.56 -4.60
N LEU A 175 -1.44 -22.93 -5.67
CA LEU A 175 -1.10 -22.02 -6.75
C LEU A 175 -2.35 -21.52 -7.50
N SER A 176 -3.33 -22.40 -7.76
CA SER A 176 -4.61 -21.98 -8.38
C SER A 176 -5.44 -21.06 -7.48
N VAL A 177 -5.43 -21.28 -6.17
CA VAL A 177 -6.11 -20.37 -5.22
C VAL A 177 -5.45 -18.99 -5.24
N ARG A 178 -4.12 -18.95 -5.31
CA ARG A 178 -3.37 -17.69 -5.40
C ARG A 178 -3.66 -16.94 -6.70
N GLU A 179 -3.67 -17.63 -7.84
CA GLU A 179 -4.08 -17.00 -9.11
C GLU A 179 -5.46 -16.35 -9.01
N GLU A 180 -6.43 -17.03 -8.39
CA GLU A 180 -7.77 -16.50 -8.21
C GLU A 180 -7.81 -15.32 -7.22
N GLN A 181 -7.00 -15.36 -6.16
CA GLN A 181 -6.84 -14.23 -5.22
C GLN A 181 -6.29 -12.99 -5.94
N LEU A 182 -5.23 -13.16 -6.74
CA LEU A 182 -4.64 -12.07 -7.53
C LEU A 182 -5.67 -11.51 -8.51
N ARG A 183 -6.39 -12.38 -9.25
CA ARG A 183 -7.43 -11.94 -10.19
C ARG A 183 -8.50 -11.10 -9.49
N ARG A 184 -9.02 -11.56 -8.35
CA ARG A 184 -10.04 -10.82 -7.59
C ARG A 184 -9.52 -9.50 -7.04
N ALA A 185 -8.28 -9.48 -6.56
CA ALA A 185 -7.66 -8.25 -6.07
C ALA A 185 -7.49 -7.24 -7.20
N ILE A 186 -7.08 -7.70 -8.39
CA ILE A 186 -7.01 -6.85 -9.59
C ILE A 186 -8.39 -6.30 -9.95
N ASP A 187 -9.43 -7.14 -9.97
CA ASP A 187 -10.77 -6.70 -10.39
C ASP A 187 -11.42 -5.73 -9.38
N ARG A 188 -11.07 -5.81 -8.09
CA ARG A 188 -11.75 -5.06 -7.02
C ARG A 188 -10.95 -3.90 -6.45
N GLU A 189 -9.65 -4.11 -6.22
CA GLU A 189 -8.79 -3.19 -5.47
C GLU A 189 -7.97 -2.30 -6.40
N LEU A 190 -7.56 -2.80 -7.57
CA LEU A 190 -6.74 -2.04 -8.50
C LEU A 190 -7.44 -0.77 -9.02
N PRO A 191 -8.74 -0.76 -9.34
CA PRO A 191 -9.44 0.47 -9.74
C PRO A 191 -9.39 1.54 -8.65
N ALA A 192 -9.57 1.16 -7.39
CA ALA A 192 -9.48 2.11 -6.27
C ALA A 192 -8.06 2.68 -6.09
N LEU A 193 -7.01 1.91 -6.42
CA LEU A 193 -5.64 2.43 -6.45
C LEU A 193 -5.40 3.35 -7.65
N GLN A 194 -6.02 3.05 -8.79
CA GLN A 194 -5.95 3.90 -9.98
C GLN A 194 -6.66 5.23 -9.78
N GLU A 195 -7.80 5.24 -9.10
CA GLU A 195 -8.55 6.47 -8.79
C GLU A 195 -7.79 7.44 -7.87
N ARG A 196 -6.81 6.94 -7.08
CA ARG A 196 -5.90 7.81 -6.31
C ARG A 196 -4.91 8.58 -7.19
N LEU A 197 -4.86 8.30 -8.48
CA LEU A 197 -4.00 8.95 -9.46
C LEU A 197 -4.81 9.45 -10.67
N PRO A 198 -4.41 10.58 -11.27
CA PRO A 198 -3.33 11.49 -10.85
C PRO A 198 -3.76 12.35 -9.65
N ALA A 199 -2.82 12.59 -8.73
CA ALA A 199 -2.98 13.68 -7.77
C ALA A 199 -2.85 15.02 -8.51
N GLU A 200 -3.79 15.93 -8.31
CA GLU A 200 -3.79 17.21 -9.04
C GLU A 200 -3.11 18.31 -8.23
N TYR A 201 -3.31 18.28 -6.92
CA TYR A 201 -2.72 19.24 -6.00
C TYR A 201 -2.05 18.55 -4.83
N PHE A 202 -1.00 19.18 -4.31
CA PHE A 202 -0.35 18.77 -3.07
C PHE A 202 -0.37 19.90 -2.05
N LEU A 203 -1.02 19.66 -0.91
CA LEU A 203 -1.07 20.56 0.24
C LEU A 203 -0.15 20.04 1.35
N LEU A 204 0.89 20.82 1.66
CA LEU A 204 1.81 20.55 2.75
C LEU A 204 1.64 21.59 3.86
N LEU A 205 1.50 21.11 5.09
CA LEU A 205 1.56 21.90 6.30
C LEU A 205 2.79 21.52 7.12
N VAL A 206 3.62 22.53 7.44
CA VAL A 206 4.84 22.34 8.24
C VAL A 206 4.73 23.12 9.54
N VAL A 207 4.59 22.40 10.65
CA VAL A 207 4.60 22.98 11.99
C VAL A 207 6.05 23.30 12.39
N GLN A 208 6.37 24.58 12.59
CA GLN A 208 7.74 25.02 12.86
C GLN A 208 8.25 24.63 14.26
N GLY A 209 7.34 24.39 15.21
CA GLY A 209 7.66 23.99 16.58
C GLY A 209 7.08 22.64 16.99
N GLN A 210 6.58 22.56 18.21
CA GLN A 210 6.04 21.34 18.81
C GLN A 210 4.56 21.15 18.52
N SER A 211 3.80 22.24 18.39
CA SER A 211 2.35 22.18 18.22
C SER A 211 1.82 23.29 17.33
N ARG A 212 0.92 22.93 16.42
CA ARG A 212 0.14 23.88 15.60
C ARG A 212 -0.80 24.78 16.42
N LEU A 213 -0.98 24.51 17.71
CA LEU A 213 -1.71 25.37 18.64
C LEU A 213 -0.95 26.66 18.95
N THR A 214 0.37 26.56 19.11
CA THR A 214 1.21 27.65 19.64
C THR A 214 2.28 28.11 18.66
N ASP A 215 2.72 27.24 17.77
CA ASP A 215 3.81 27.49 16.84
C ASP A 215 3.30 27.86 15.44
N PRO A 216 4.05 28.65 14.67
CA PRO A 216 3.70 28.97 13.29
C PRO A 216 3.61 27.72 12.41
N VAL A 217 2.68 27.75 11.46
CA VAL A 217 2.51 26.72 10.45
C VAL A 217 2.81 27.32 9.08
N ASP A 218 3.73 26.70 8.36
CA ASP A 218 4.00 27.03 6.97
C ASP A 218 3.09 26.19 6.06
N VAL A 219 2.41 26.86 5.14
CA VAL A 219 1.50 26.29 4.16
C VAL A 219 2.18 26.34 2.81
N PHE A 220 2.15 25.22 2.09
CA PHE A 220 2.55 25.13 0.71
C PHE A 220 1.47 24.40 -0.10
N LEU A 221 1.11 24.93 -1.26
CA LEU A 221 0.23 24.28 -2.23
C LEU A 221 0.95 24.22 -3.57
N TRP A 222 1.07 23.03 -4.13
CA TRP A 222 1.56 22.81 -5.48
C TRP A 222 0.43 22.36 -6.39
N ASP A 223 0.41 22.93 -7.59
CA ASP A 223 -0.27 22.36 -8.76
C ASP A 223 0.68 21.31 -9.37
N LEU A 224 0.29 20.04 -9.32
CA LEU A 224 1.11 18.91 -9.77
C LEU A 224 1.05 18.73 -11.29
N GLN A 225 -0.01 19.19 -11.95
CA GLN A 225 -0.14 19.18 -13.41
C GLN A 225 0.87 20.13 -14.06
N GLN A 226 1.09 21.29 -13.44
CA GLN A 226 2.01 22.33 -13.93
C GLN A 226 3.39 22.29 -13.25
N ASP A 227 3.59 21.38 -12.28
CA ASP A 227 4.76 21.31 -11.40
C ASP A 227 5.12 22.69 -10.80
N LYS A 228 4.13 23.36 -10.22
CA LYS A 228 4.25 24.77 -9.82
C LYS A 228 3.76 24.99 -8.39
N LEU A 229 4.60 25.67 -7.60
CA LEU A 229 4.21 26.18 -6.28
C LEU A 229 3.26 27.38 -6.45
N VAL A 230 1.99 27.20 -6.07
CA VAL A 230 0.94 28.23 -6.22
C VAL A 230 0.65 28.97 -4.92
N LEU A 231 0.91 28.35 -3.76
CA LEU A 231 0.82 29.01 -2.46
C LEU A 231 2.04 28.70 -1.61
N ARG A 232 2.60 29.73 -0.99
CA ARG A 232 3.55 29.64 0.13
C ARG A 232 3.22 30.73 1.13
N SER A 233 2.77 30.37 2.32
CA SER A 233 2.42 31.34 3.36
C SER A 233 2.74 30.81 4.73
N ARG A 234 3.05 31.71 5.66
CA ARG A 234 3.13 31.39 7.08
C ARG A 234 1.86 31.88 7.77
N THR A 235 1.22 30.99 8.51
CA THR A 235 0.12 31.34 9.42
C THR A 235 0.58 31.23 10.87
N GLU A 236 0.20 32.24 11.65
CA GLU A 236 0.37 32.24 13.10
C GLU A 236 -1.00 32.00 13.72
N ASN A 237 -1.12 30.99 14.56
CA ASN A 237 -2.37 30.71 15.23
C ASN A 237 -2.62 31.77 16.32
N ARG A 238 -3.33 32.85 15.96
CA ARG A 238 -3.59 33.98 16.87
C ARG A 238 -4.67 33.70 17.93
N GLY A 239 -5.11 32.45 18.10
CA GLY A 239 -6.15 32.07 19.06
C GLY A 239 -7.48 32.80 18.85
N ARG A 240 -7.72 33.39 17.66
CA ARG A 240 -8.99 34.06 17.35
C ARG A 240 -10.01 32.99 17.03
N LEU A 241 -11.08 32.95 17.84
CA LEU A 241 -12.28 32.19 17.57
C LEU A 241 -12.86 32.65 16.22
N ILE A 242 -12.67 31.84 15.18
CA ILE A 242 -13.38 32.02 13.92
C ILE A 242 -14.63 31.16 14.01
N SER A 243 -15.81 31.79 14.02
CA SER A 243 -17.07 31.08 13.86
C SER A 243 -17.15 30.55 12.42
N VAL A 244 -16.75 29.31 12.18
CA VAL A 244 -16.90 28.68 10.86
C VAL A 244 -18.32 28.15 10.75
N ARG A 245 -19.08 28.68 9.78
CA ARG A 245 -20.40 28.13 9.44
C ARG A 245 -20.17 26.86 8.64
N SER A 246 -20.05 25.73 9.32
CA SER A 246 -19.98 24.42 8.66
C SER A 246 -21.23 24.23 7.81
N ARG A 247 -21.06 24.16 6.48
CA ARG A 247 -22.14 23.71 5.58
C ARG A 247 -22.26 22.20 5.80
N ILE A 248 -23.36 21.82 6.44
CA ILE A 248 -23.77 20.44 6.65
C ILE A 248 -24.05 19.79 5.28
N GLY A 249 -23.05 19.11 4.74
CA GLY A 249 -23.17 18.04 3.74
C GLY A 249 -23.11 16.67 4.43
N PRO A 250 -23.52 15.56 3.79
CA PRO A 250 -23.81 14.32 4.48
C PRO A 250 -22.54 13.61 4.99
N SER A 251 -22.39 13.64 6.32
CA SER A 251 -21.79 12.63 7.20
C SER A 251 -20.34 12.18 6.92
N SER A 252 -19.37 12.88 7.52
CA SER A 252 -18.20 12.22 8.11
C SER A 252 -18.42 12.10 9.63
N GLU A 253 -18.51 10.87 10.14
CA GLU A 253 -18.50 10.59 11.58
C GLU A 253 -17.23 11.18 12.21
N GLY A 254 -17.40 12.25 12.97
CA GLY A 254 -16.29 12.97 13.57
C GLY A 254 -16.67 14.39 13.98
N ALA A 255 -17.90 14.60 14.47
CA ALA A 255 -18.24 15.85 15.14
C ALA A 255 -17.48 15.88 16.48
N LYS A 256 -16.18 16.19 16.44
CA LYS A 256 -15.39 16.53 17.62
C LYS A 256 -16.09 17.69 18.29
N ALA A 257 -16.28 17.55 19.60
CA ALA A 257 -17.07 18.44 20.42
C ALA A 257 -16.69 19.91 20.19
N GLU A 258 -17.71 20.76 20.09
CA GLU A 258 -17.60 22.20 20.15
C GLU A 258 -16.66 22.58 21.33
N GLY A 259 -15.47 23.11 21.02
CA GLY A 259 -14.46 23.47 22.02
C GLY A 259 -13.13 22.69 22.00
N ASP A 260 -12.91 21.73 21.09
CA ASP A 260 -11.58 21.13 20.91
C ASP A 260 -10.58 22.18 20.38
N PRO A 261 -9.53 22.54 21.16
CA PRO A 261 -8.56 23.57 20.74
C PRO A 261 -7.82 23.19 19.46
N ILE A 262 -7.65 21.90 19.16
CA ILE A 262 -7.01 21.42 17.93
C ILE A 262 -7.89 21.73 16.72
N VAL A 263 -9.19 21.48 16.81
CA VAL A 263 -10.13 21.77 15.73
C VAL A 263 -10.22 23.28 15.46
N VAL A 264 -10.20 24.10 16.52
CA VAL A 264 -10.19 25.57 16.38
C VAL A 264 -8.92 26.04 15.67
N ALA A 265 -7.77 25.48 16.03
CA ALA A 265 -6.50 25.76 15.37
C ALA A 265 -6.52 25.35 13.90
N ASP A 266 -7.00 24.15 13.60
CA ASP A 266 -7.09 23.62 12.23
C ASP A 266 -8.00 24.49 11.37
N CYS A 267 -9.16 24.89 11.91
CA CYS A 267 -10.08 25.79 11.22
C CYS A 267 -9.52 27.22 11.05
N SER A 268 -8.68 27.69 11.98
CA SER A 268 -7.96 28.96 11.85
C SER A 268 -6.91 28.91 10.72
N ILE A 269 -6.15 27.82 10.65
CA ILE A 269 -5.21 27.54 9.55
C ILE A 269 -5.96 27.47 8.23
N ALA A 270 -7.05 26.69 8.17
CA ALA A 270 -7.88 26.57 6.98
C ALA A 270 -8.42 27.93 6.53
N ALA A 271 -8.99 28.74 7.44
CA ALA A 271 -9.48 30.08 7.10
C ALA A 271 -8.38 30.98 6.52
N HIS A 272 -7.15 30.88 7.03
CA HIS A 272 -6.01 31.59 6.44
C HIS A 272 -5.77 31.14 4.99
N ILE A 273 -5.75 29.82 4.74
CA ILE A 273 -5.60 29.25 3.38
C ILE A 273 -6.72 29.76 2.45
N LYS A 274 -7.98 29.75 2.91
CA LYS A 274 -9.12 30.27 2.14
C LYS A 274 -8.93 31.73 1.74
N ALA A 275 -8.50 32.57 2.68
CA ALA A 275 -8.22 33.98 2.42
C ALA A 275 -7.11 34.18 1.37
N GLN A 276 -6.06 33.34 1.42
CA GLN A 276 -4.97 33.40 0.44
C GLN A 276 -5.43 32.98 -0.96
N LEU A 277 -6.33 32.00 -1.05
CA LEU A 277 -6.88 31.48 -2.31
C LEU A 277 -8.10 32.27 -2.82
N GLY A 278 -8.30 33.49 -2.32
CA GLY A 278 -9.28 34.43 -2.86
C GLY A 278 -10.74 34.14 -2.49
N GLU A 279 -11.02 33.22 -1.57
CA GLU A 279 -12.36 33.17 -0.99
C GLU A 279 -12.57 34.36 -0.06
N PRO A 280 -13.75 35.00 -0.11
CA PRO A 280 -14.09 36.02 0.86
C PRO A 280 -14.19 35.37 2.24
N THR A 281 -13.10 35.42 2.99
CA THR A 281 -13.19 35.29 4.43
C THR A 281 -14.00 36.48 4.93
N MET A 282 -14.82 36.27 5.96
CA MET A 282 -15.32 37.39 6.76
C MET A 282 -14.11 38.02 7.46
N ASP A 283 -13.31 38.78 6.73
CA ASP A 283 -12.33 39.67 7.31
C ASP A 283 -13.11 40.82 7.93
N LEU A 284 -13.19 40.77 9.26
CA LEU A 284 -13.33 41.98 10.05
C LEU A 284 -12.08 42.82 9.76
N ALA A 285 -12.23 43.76 8.83
CA ALA A 285 -11.34 44.87 8.67
C ALA A 285 -10.94 45.38 10.06
N ALA A 286 -9.64 45.54 10.28
CA ALA A 286 -9.14 46.40 11.34
C ALA A 286 -9.70 47.80 11.05
N SER A 287 -10.74 48.18 11.77
CA SER A 287 -11.04 49.58 11.99
C SER A 287 -9.88 50.14 12.82
N ASP A 288 -9.09 51.02 12.20
CA ASP A 288 -8.20 51.95 12.89
C ASP A 288 -8.97 52.76 13.97
#